data_AF-A0A7J4I293-F1
#
_entry.id   AF-A0A7J4I293-F1
#
_cell.length_a   1.000
_cell.length_b   1.000
_cell.length_c   1.000
_cell.angle_alpha   90.00
_cell.angle_beta   90.00
_cell.angle_gamma   90.00
#
_symmetry.space_group_name_H-M   'P 1'
#
loop_
_entity.id
_entity.type
_entity.pdbx_description
1 polymer ?
#
loop_
_entity_poly.entity_id
_entity_poly.type
_entity_poly.pdbx_seq_one_letter_code
_entity_poly.pdbx_strand_id
1 'polypeptide(L)'
;MNPTSEELAMVILARMGLMPRKKGATEKMHRVLLEFYERAKASYRMKQPHLAVMTVEEMGYYAGITRQTMYDYLHRWTALKVITKTTYIADSKVVVGYKLNGNTLEQTFERSTTVLQEHIELTKRYISELQRLVKNEKIADAQQRNHEAEEPEESDQKVSINA
;
A
#
# COMPACT_ATOMS: atom_id res chain seq x y z
N MET A 1 -12.74 -28.51 13.21
CA MET A 1 -11.46 -28.81 12.51
C MET A 1 -10.53 -27.64 12.79
N ASN A 2 -9.30 -27.88 13.25
CA ASN A 2 -8.35 -26.81 13.52
C ASN A 2 -7.71 -26.35 12.20
N PRO A 3 -7.53 -25.03 11.99
CA PRO A 3 -6.95 -24.53 10.75
C PRO A 3 -5.47 -24.89 10.65
N THR A 4 -5.02 -25.17 9.43
CA THR A 4 -3.62 -25.42 9.09
C THR A 4 -2.81 -24.12 9.04
N SER A 5 -1.47 -24.22 9.09
CA SER A 5 -0.59 -23.05 8.96
C SER A 5 -0.74 -22.33 7.62
N GLU A 6 -1.01 -23.08 6.55
CA GLU A 6 -1.31 -22.53 5.22
C GLU A 6 -2.59 -21.69 5.25
N GLU A 7 -3.68 -22.24 5.77
CA GLU A 7 -4.97 -21.54 5.87
C GLU A 7 -4.84 -20.24 6.68
N LEU A 8 -4.17 -20.31 7.83
CA LEU A 8 -3.93 -19.12 8.67
C LEU A 8 -3.07 -18.08 7.94
N ALA A 9 -1.97 -18.48 7.32
CA ALA A 9 -1.10 -17.57 6.60
C ALA A 9 -1.81 -16.92 5.41
N MET A 10 -2.61 -17.66 4.66
CA MET A 10 -3.43 -17.09 3.58
C MET A 10 -4.42 -16.07 4.09
N VAL A 11 -5.16 -16.37 5.17
CA VAL A 11 -6.13 -15.44 5.76
C VAL A 11 -5.43 -14.16 6.24
N ILE A 12 -4.27 -14.28 6.89
CA ILE A 12 -3.48 -13.13 7.35
C ILE A 12 -3.06 -12.27 6.16
N LEU A 13 -2.45 -12.85 5.13
CA LEU A 13 -2.02 -12.11 3.95
C LEU A 13 -3.19 -11.44 3.22
N ALA A 14 -4.33 -12.11 3.12
CA ALA A 14 -5.53 -11.57 2.50
C ALA A 14 -6.06 -10.35 3.27
N ARG A 15 -6.18 -10.45 4.60
CA ARG A 15 -6.64 -9.34 5.47
C ARG A 15 -5.72 -8.13 5.42
N MET A 16 -4.43 -8.36 5.29
CA MET A 16 -3.42 -7.30 5.20
C MET A 16 -3.29 -6.72 3.78
N GLY A 17 -4.01 -7.27 2.80
CA GLY A 17 -3.91 -6.86 1.40
C GLY A 17 -2.54 -7.15 0.78
N LEU A 18 -1.88 -8.21 1.25
CA LEU A 18 -0.55 -8.67 0.82
C LEU A 18 -0.62 -9.74 -0.28
N MET A 19 -1.83 -10.24 -0.56
CA MET A 19 -2.09 -11.15 -1.67
C MET A 19 -2.06 -10.42 -3.03
N PRO A 20 -1.68 -11.12 -4.11
CA PRO A 20 -1.88 -10.63 -5.46
C PRO A 20 -3.31 -10.15 -5.71
N ARG A 21 -3.47 -8.99 -6.36
CA ARG A 21 -4.80 -8.44 -6.70
C ARG A 21 -5.51 -9.23 -7.80
N LYS A 22 -4.74 -9.77 -8.76
CA LYS A 22 -5.29 -10.58 -9.83
C LYS A 22 -5.66 -11.96 -9.27
N LYS A 23 -6.96 -12.29 -9.29
CA LYS A 23 -7.47 -13.60 -8.88
C LYS A 23 -6.74 -14.70 -9.67
N GLY A 24 -6.29 -15.74 -8.96
CA GLY A 24 -5.52 -16.84 -9.56
C GLY A 24 -4.08 -16.51 -9.94
N ALA A 25 -3.55 -15.33 -9.61
CA ALA A 25 -2.14 -15.01 -9.88
C ALA A 25 -1.18 -15.90 -9.09
N THR A 26 -1.54 -16.27 -7.85
CA THR A 26 -0.95 -17.40 -7.13
C THR A 26 -1.76 -17.75 -5.90
N GLU A 27 -1.77 -19.04 -5.55
CA GLU A 27 -2.29 -19.57 -4.28
C GLU A 27 -1.16 -19.81 -3.27
N LYS A 28 0.10 -19.69 -3.71
CA LYS A 28 1.31 -20.04 -2.95
C LYS A 28 1.96 -18.85 -2.23
N MET A 29 1.36 -17.67 -2.27
CA MET A 29 1.95 -16.47 -1.64
C MET A 29 2.20 -16.65 -0.14
N HIS A 30 1.38 -17.45 0.55
CA HIS A 30 1.57 -17.81 1.95
C HIS A 30 2.95 -18.42 2.24
N ARG A 31 3.54 -19.13 1.28
CA ARG A 31 4.87 -19.75 1.42
C ARG A 31 5.97 -18.73 1.63
N VAL A 32 5.84 -17.53 1.06
CA VAL A 32 6.80 -16.44 1.26
C VAL A 32 6.80 -15.98 2.71
N LEU A 33 5.62 -15.83 3.33
CA LEU A 33 5.50 -15.44 4.73
C LEU A 33 6.08 -16.50 5.66
N LEU A 34 5.78 -17.77 5.40
CA LEU A 34 6.29 -18.89 6.18
C LEU A 34 7.80 -19.03 6.05
N GLU A 35 8.34 -18.93 4.84
CA GLU A 35 9.79 -18.96 4.59
C GLU A 35 10.51 -17.83 5.31
N PHE A 36 9.96 -16.61 5.28
CA PHE A 36 10.49 -15.49 6.04
C PHE A 36 10.59 -15.78 7.54
N TYR A 37 9.58 -16.44 8.12
CA TYR A 37 9.60 -16.84 9.52
C TYR A 37 10.65 -17.92 9.81
N GLU A 38 10.77 -18.93 8.95
CA GLU A 38 11.81 -19.97 9.07
C GLU A 38 13.22 -19.38 8.99
N ARG A 39 13.44 -18.46 8.04
CA ARG A 39 14.70 -17.73 7.90
C ARG A 39 15.04 -16.86 9.10
N ALA A 40 14.04 -16.17 9.67
CA ALA A 40 14.22 -15.39 10.89
C ALA A 40 14.64 -16.27 12.07
N LYS A 41 13.99 -17.44 12.25
CA LYS A 41 14.39 -18.43 13.27
C LYS A 41 15.80 -18.96 13.04
N ALA A 42 16.14 -19.31 11.79
CA ALA A 42 17.47 -19.81 11.45
C ALA A 42 18.56 -18.79 11.74
N SER A 43 18.36 -17.53 11.33
CA SER A 43 19.26 -16.41 11.63
C SER A 43 19.49 -16.23 13.13
N TYR A 44 18.42 -16.30 13.94
CA TYR A 44 18.53 -16.15 15.39
C TYR A 44 19.29 -17.30 16.03
N ARG A 45 18.94 -18.56 15.66
CA ARG A 45 19.58 -19.77 16.17
C ARG A 45 21.06 -19.83 15.84
N MET A 46 21.42 -19.49 14.60
CA MET A 46 22.80 -19.57 14.10
C MET A 46 23.60 -18.29 14.33
N LYS A 47 22.98 -17.21 14.84
CA LYS A 47 23.58 -15.87 15.00
C LYS A 47 24.17 -15.32 13.69
N GLN A 48 23.53 -15.62 12.57
CA GLN A 48 23.96 -15.24 11.23
C GLN A 48 22.88 -14.38 10.54
N PRO A 49 22.99 -13.03 10.57
CA PRO A 49 21.94 -12.13 10.09
C PRO A 49 21.57 -12.31 8.62
N HIS A 50 22.51 -12.75 7.79
CA HIS A 50 22.28 -12.96 6.36
C HIS A 50 21.28 -14.10 6.09
N LEU A 51 21.12 -15.06 7.00
CA LEU A 51 20.15 -16.15 6.86
C LEU A 51 18.70 -15.67 6.91
N ALA A 52 18.44 -14.51 7.51
CA ALA A 52 17.10 -13.92 7.54
C ALA A 52 16.69 -13.30 6.19
N VAL A 53 17.64 -13.15 5.26
CA VAL A 53 17.46 -12.42 4.02
C VAL A 53 16.97 -13.36 2.93
N MET A 54 15.93 -12.93 2.21
CA MET A 54 15.42 -13.60 1.02
C MET A 54 15.47 -12.61 -0.15
N THR A 55 16.05 -13.04 -1.27
CA THR A 55 16.11 -12.29 -2.52
C THR A 55 14.75 -12.32 -3.24
N VAL A 56 14.55 -11.40 -4.18
CA VAL A 56 13.29 -11.32 -4.94
C VAL A 56 13.09 -12.56 -5.81
N GLU A 57 14.15 -13.13 -6.37
CA GLU A 57 14.11 -14.43 -7.07
C GLU A 57 13.55 -15.53 -6.17
N GLU A 58 14.09 -15.69 -4.96
CA GLU A 58 13.63 -16.71 -4.00
C GLU A 58 12.17 -16.47 -3.63
N MET A 59 11.78 -15.23 -3.34
CA MET A 59 10.39 -14.88 -3.04
C MET A 59 9.46 -15.27 -4.20
N GLY A 60 9.84 -14.97 -5.44
CA GLY A 60 9.11 -15.38 -6.64
C GLY A 60 8.96 -16.91 -6.75
N TYR A 61 10.05 -17.64 -6.48
CA TYR A 61 10.05 -19.10 -6.44
C TYR A 61 9.07 -19.66 -5.40
N TYR A 62 9.10 -19.20 -4.16
CA TYR A 62 8.17 -19.65 -3.11
C TYR A 62 6.71 -19.28 -3.43
N ALA A 63 6.48 -18.08 -3.96
CA ALA A 63 5.16 -17.64 -4.39
C ALA A 63 4.70 -18.27 -5.70
N GLY A 64 5.55 -18.98 -6.45
CA GLY A 64 5.19 -19.51 -7.77
C GLY A 64 4.85 -18.43 -8.80
N ILE A 65 5.52 -17.28 -8.75
CA ILE A 65 5.35 -16.16 -9.69
C ILE A 65 6.69 -15.66 -10.20
N THR A 66 6.67 -14.89 -11.28
CA THR A 66 7.92 -14.28 -11.80
C THR A 66 8.49 -13.25 -10.84
N ARG A 67 9.81 -13.03 -10.91
CA ARG A 67 10.49 -11.95 -10.18
C ARG A 67 9.86 -10.58 -10.44
N GLN A 68 9.49 -10.30 -11.70
CA GLN A 68 8.85 -9.04 -12.08
C GLN A 68 7.52 -8.86 -11.35
N THR A 69 6.67 -9.88 -11.36
CA THR A 69 5.39 -9.86 -10.63
C THR A 69 5.59 -9.73 -9.12
N MET A 70 6.66 -10.31 -8.57
CA MET A 70 6.99 -10.13 -7.14
C MET A 70 7.34 -8.67 -6.82
N TYR A 71 8.05 -7.95 -7.69
CA TYR A 71 8.31 -6.51 -7.50
C TYR A 71 7.03 -5.69 -7.38
N ASP A 72 6.00 -6.02 -8.16
CA ASP A 72 4.71 -5.34 -8.11
C ASP A 72 4.03 -5.50 -6.73
N TYR A 73 4.28 -6.61 -6.03
CA TYR A 73 3.70 -6.89 -4.71
C TYR A 73 4.58 -6.42 -3.55
N LEU A 74 5.90 -6.40 -3.72
CA LEU A 74 6.86 -5.94 -2.71
C LEU A 74 6.59 -4.51 -2.23
N HIS A 75 6.07 -3.64 -3.10
CA HIS A 75 5.73 -2.27 -2.73
C HIS A 75 4.73 -2.23 -1.57
N ARG A 76 3.70 -3.08 -1.57
CA ARG A 76 2.71 -3.10 -0.48
C ARG A 76 3.30 -3.68 0.80
N TRP A 77 4.10 -4.73 0.69
CA TRP A 77 4.75 -5.37 1.83
C TRP A 77 5.72 -4.42 2.55
N THR A 78 6.48 -3.64 1.79
CA THR A 78 7.39 -2.62 2.32
C THR A 78 6.64 -1.40 2.86
N ALA A 79 5.60 -0.93 2.16
CA ALA A 79 4.77 0.19 2.63
C ALA A 79 4.08 -0.10 3.96
N LEU A 80 3.63 -1.34 4.17
CA LEU A 80 3.08 -1.78 5.46
C LEU A 80 4.15 -2.17 6.49
N LYS A 81 5.44 -1.97 6.18
CA LYS A 81 6.55 -2.33 7.07
C LYS A 81 6.53 -3.79 7.52
N VAL A 82 6.00 -4.71 6.70
CA VAL A 82 6.04 -6.17 6.96
C VAL A 82 7.45 -6.69 6.71
N ILE A 83 8.10 -6.19 5.66
CA ILE A 83 9.47 -6.53 5.31
C ILE A 83 10.32 -5.27 5.21
N THR A 84 11.62 -5.43 5.44
CA THR A 84 12.61 -4.37 5.26
C THR A 84 13.66 -4.79 4.24
N LYS A 85 14.05 -3.87 3.36
CA LYS A 85 15.13 -4.07 2.40
C LYS A 85 16.45 -4.06 3.13
N THR A 86 17.31 -5.03 2.86
CA THR A 86 18.62 -5.17 3.48
C THR A 86 19.65 -5.66 2.47
N THR A 87 20.91 -5.47 2.81
CA THR A 87 22.03 -6.00 2.01
C THR A 87 22.96 -6.81 2.90
N TYR A 88 23.64 -7.77 2.31
CA TYR A 88 24.74 -8.49 2.94
C TYR A 88 25.80 -8.85 1.89
N ILE A 89 27.00 -9.17 2.35
CA ILE A 89 28.10 -9.58 1.48
C ILE A 89 28.16 -11.11 1.50
N ALA A 90 28.10 -11.71 0.31
CA ALA A 90 28.34 -13.14 0.08
C ALA A 90 29.33 -13.27 -1.07
N ASP A 91 30.39 -14.05 -0.89
CA ASP A 91 31.41 -14.30 -1.93
C ASP A 91 31.93 -13.02 -2.61
N SER A 92 32.20 -11.99 -1.81
CA SER A 92 32.62 -10.64 -2.28
C SER A 92 31.60 -9.90 -3.16
N LYS A 93 30.35 -10.38 -3.23
CA LYS A 93 29.23 -9.73 -3.92
C LYS A 93 28.24 -9.17 -2.92
N VAL A 94 27.73 -7.98 -3.22
CA VAL A 94 26.64 -7.38 -2.45
C VAL A 94 25.32 -8.02 -2.90
N VAL A 95 24.67 -8.73 -2.00
CA VAL A 95 23.36 -9.32 -2.22
C VAL A 95 22.30 -8.42 -1.61
N VAL A 96 21.28 -8.08 -2.40
CA VAL A 96 20.14 -7.28 -1.97
C VAL A 96 18.93 -8.19 -1.79
N GLY A 97 18.28 -8.08 -0.65
CA GLY A 97 17.06 -8.83 -0.37
C GLY A 97 16.19 -8.16 0.66
N TYR A 98 15.25 -8.92 1.18
CA TYR A 98 14.29 -8.50 2.19
C TYR A 98 14.34 -9.45 3.37
N LYS A 99 13.93 -8.98 4.54
CA LYS A 99 13.71 -9.80 5.73
C LYS A 99 12.47 -9.31 6.46
N LEU A 100 11.90 -10.13 7.36
CA LEU A 100 10.85 -9.66 8.27
C LEU A 100 11.31 -8.42 9.02
N ASN A 101 10.40 -7.47 9.15
CA ASN A 101 10.64 -6.28 9.94
C ASN A 101 10.33 -6.53 11.42
N GLY A 102 11.04 -7.48 12.02
CA GLY A 102 10.84 -7.97 13.37
C GLY A 102 11.54 -9.32 13.55
N ASN A 103 11.72 -9.77 14.80
CA ASN A 103 12.31 -11.07 15.07
C ASN A 103 11.27 -12.20 15.02
N THR A 104 9.98 -11.84 15.11
CA THR A 104 8.84 -12.75 15.03
C THR A 104 7.74 -12.18 14.13
N LEU A 105 6.75 -13.01 13.78
CA LEU A 105 5.59 -12.55 13.02
C LEU A 105 4.78 -11.54 13.82
N GLU A 106 4.58 -11.77 15.12
CA GLU A 106 3.85 -10.89 16.03
C GLU A 106 4.43 -9.47 16.01
N GLN A 107 5.74 -9.32 16.25
CA GLN A 107 6.40 -8.01 16.22
C GLN A 107 6.29 -7.33 14.85
N THR A 108 6.34 -8.12 13.78
CA THR A 108 6.22 -7.61 12.41
C THR A 108 4.81 -7.06 12.16
N PHE A 109 3.78 -7.79 12.59
CA PHE A 109 2.39 -7.39 12.40
C PHE A 109 1.93 -6.30 13.38
N GLU A 110 2.51 -6.21 14.58
CA GLU A 110 2.34 -5.06 15.47
C GLU A 110 2.82 -3.77 14.80
N ARG A 111 4.02 -3.77 14.22
CA ARG A 111 4.55 -2.61 13.46
C ARG A 111 3.70 -2.27 12.25
N SER A 112 3.21 -3.29 11.55
CA SER A 112 2.32 -3.11 10.40
C SER A 112 0.98 -2.49 10.82
N THR A 113 0.49 -2.85 12.02
CA THR A 113 -0.75 -2.30 12.60
C THR A 113 -0.62 -0.81 12.87
N THR A 114 0.50 -0.36 13.43
CA THR A 114 0.77 1.07 13.64
C THR A 114 0.69 1.85 12.32
N VAL A 115 1.32 1.34 11.25
CA VAL A 115 1.27 1.98 9.92
C VAL A 115 -0.14 2.03 9.36
N LEU A 116 -0.92 0.96 9.53
CA LEU A 116 -2.32 0.93 9.08
C LEU A 116 -3.17 1.97 9.82
N GLN A 117 -2.99 2.09 11.14
CA GLN A 117 -3.68 3.10 11.94
C GLN A 117 -3.31 4.52 11.48
N GLU A 118 -2.03 4.80 11.27
CA GLU A 118 -1.56 6.08 10.74
C GLU A 118 -2.20 6.41 9.38
N HIS A 119 -2.24 5.45 8.46
CA HIS A 119 -2.90 5.64 7.16
C HIS A 119 -4.39 5.92 7.28
N ILE A 120 -5.10 5.22 8.18
CA ILE A 120 -6.53 5.42 8.41
C ILE A 120 -6.77 6.84 8.95
N GLU A 121 -5.99 7.28 9.94
CA GLU A 121 -6.15 8.62 10.53
C GLU A 121 -5.83 9.73 9.53
N LEU A 122 -4.78 9.58 8.74
CA LEU A 122 -4.45 10.55 7.69
C LEU A 122 -5.55 10.60 6.61
N THR A 123 -6.05 9.44 6.19
CA THR A 123 -7.13 9.35 5.20
C THR A 123 -8.39 10.05 5.68
N LYS A 124 -8.78 9.88 6.96
CA LYS A 124 -9.93 10.59 7.55
C LYS A 124 -9.77 12.11 7.43
N ARG A 125 -8.58 12.66 7.73
CA ARG A 125 -8.30 14.10 7.61
C ARG A 125 -8.45 14.59 6.17
N TYR A 126 -7.88 13.85 5.22
CA TYR A 126 -8.01 14.18 3.79
C TYR A 126 -9.45 14.10 3.29
N ILE A 127 -10.26 13.15 3.78
CA ILE A 127 -11.69 13.09 3.45
C ILE A 127 -12.40 14.35 3.93
N SER A 128 -12.15 14.80 5.17
CA SER A 128 -12.75 16.02 5.70
C SER A 128 -12.35 17.26 4.89
N GLU A 129 -11.08 17.37 4.50
CA GLU A 129 -10.58 18.46 3.68
C GLU A 129 -11.20 18.44 2.28
N LEU A 130 -11.24 17.27 1.63
CA LEU A 130 -11.87 17.08 0.33
C LEU A 130 -13.34 17.50 0.35
N GLN A 131 -14.09 17.07 1.38
CA GLN A 131 -15.51 17.44 1.52
C GLN A 131 -15.69 18.96 1.67
N ARG A 132 -14.79 19.63 2.40
CA ARG A 132 -14.80 21.09 2.55
C ARG A 132 -14.51 21.78 1.21
N LEU A 133 -13.51 21.33 0.46
CA LEU A 133 -13.15 21.89 -0.85
C LEU A 133 -14.30 21.74 -1.84
N VAL A 134 -14.86 20.53 -1.98
CA VAL A 134 -16.00 20.26 -2.87
C VAL A 134 -17.22 21.13 -2.50
N LYS A 135 -17.46 21.39 -1.21
CA LYS A 135 -18.54 22.29 -0.78
C LYS A 135 -18.26 23.73 -1.24
N ASN A 136 -17.04 24.22 -1.06
CA ASN A 136 -16.66 25.58 -1.42
C ASN A 136 -16.70 25.80 -2.93
N GLU A 137 -16.21 24.85 -3.72
CA GLU A 137 -16.27 24.86 -5.19
C GLU A 137 -17.73 25.02 -5.66
N LYS A 138 -18.65 24.21 -5.13
CA LYS A 138 -20.08 24.30 -5.48
C LYS A 138 -20.71 25.66 -5.15
N ILE A 139 -20.28 26.29 -4.05
CA ILE A 139 -20.78 27.62 -3.66
C ILE A 139 -20.23 28.68 -4.62
N ALA A 140 -18.94 28.63 -4.94
CA ALA A 140 -18.32 29.55 -5.90
C ALA A 140 -18.98 29.44 -7.28
N ASP A 141 -19.20 28.21 -7.78
CA ASP A 141 -19.88 27.97 -9.05
C ASP A 141 -21.33 28.48 -9.06
N ALA A 142 -22.03 28.42 -7.93
CA ALA A 142 -23.39 28.95 -7.82
C ALA A 142 -23.39 30.49 -7.81
N GLN A 143 -22.42 31.11 -7.13
CA GLN A 143 -22.26 32.56 -7.10
C GLN A 143 -21.89 33.13 -8.47
N GLN A 144 -20.98 32.49 -9.21
CA GLN A 144 -20.64 32.89 -10.58
C GLN A 144 -21.86 32.82 -11.51
N ARG A 145 -22.61 31.72 -11.49
CA ARG A 145 -23.82 31.57 -12.31
C ARG A 145 -24.89 32.61 -11.98
N ASN A 146 -25.06 32.96 -10.71
CA ASN A 146 -26.02 34.00 -10.34
C ASN A 146 -25.55 35.38 -10.78
N HIS A 147 -24.24 35.66 -10.73
CA HIS A 147 -23.68 36.94 -11.18
C HIS A 147 -23.80 37.10 -12.71
N GLU A 148 -23.52 36.05 -13.48
CA GLU A 148 -23.71 36.04 -14.94
C GLU A 148 -25.18 36.14 -15.37
N ALA A 149 -26.12 35.69 -14.54
CA ALA A 149 -27.56 35.82 -14.80
C ALA A 149 -28.13 37.19 -14.42
N GLU A 150 -27.42 37.98 -13.61
CA GLU A 150 -27.85 39.30 -13.12
C GLU A 150 -27.31 40.48 -13.94
N GLU A 151 -26.36 40.27 -14.88
CA GLU A 151 -26.00 41.28 -15.88
C GLU A 151 -27.07 41.34 -16.99
N PRO A 152 -27.94 42.37 -17.04
CA PRO A 152 -28.85 42.55 -18.16
C PRO A 152 -28.09 43.18 -19.33
N GLU A 153 -28.46 42.81 -20.56
CA GLU A 153 -28.09 43.55 -21.77
C GLU A 153 -28.63 45.00 -21.70
N GLU A 154 -27.94 45.90 -20.99
CA GLU A 154 -28.19 47.34 -21.07
C GLU A 154 -27.19 47.97 -22.05
N SER A 155 -27.54 47.96 -23.34
CA SER A 155 -27.32 49.11 -24.22
C SER A 155 -27.93 48.90 -25.62
N ASP A 156 -29.26 48.83 -25.71
CA ASP A 156 -29.94 49.14 -26.98
C ASP A 156 -31.31 49.78 -26.77
N GLN A 157 -31.34 50.86 -25.97
CA GLN A 157 -32.44 51.83 -26.02
C GLN A 157 -31.89 53.26 -26.04
N LYS A 158 -31.52 53.73 -27.24
CA LYS A 158 -31.68 55.15 -27.59
C LYS A 158 -32.86 55.28 -28.54
N VAL A 159 -34.06 55.42 -27.97
CA VAL A 159 -35.18 56.04 -28.67
C VAL A 159 -35.43 57.42 -28.05
N SER A 160 -35.15 58.48 -28.81
CA SER A 160 -36.01 59.65 -28.87
C SER A 160 -35.64 60.53 -30.06
N ILE A 161 -36.43 60.33 -31.12
CA ILE A 161 -37.27 61.34 -31.76
C ILE A 161 -37.04 62.78 -31.26
N ASN A 162 -36.74 63.70 -32.16
CA ASN A 162 -37.34 65.04 -32.15
C ASN A 162 -37.21 65.77 -33.49
N ALA A 163 -38.33 66.42 -33.84
CA ALA A 163 -38.63 67.41 -34.88
C ALA A 163 -38.71 66.93 -36.34
#